data_AF-A0A538B0C8-F1
#
_entry.id   AF-A0A538B0C8-F1
#
_cell.length_a   1.000
_cell.length_b   1.000
_cell.length_c   1.000
_cell.angle_alpha   90.00
_cell.angle_beta   90.00
_cell.angle_gamma   90.00
#
_symmetry.space_group_name_H-M   'P 1'
#
loop_
_entity.id
_entity.type
_entity.pdbx_description
1 polymer ?
#
loop_
_entity_poly.entity_id
_entity_poly.type
_entity_poly.pdbx_seq_one_letter_code
_entity_poly.pdbx_strand_id
1 'polypeptide(L)'
;MSRYDDVLAVLKVVRDHESIHDPDLACNPCETTALAKAMGEEPQEVADRLSDAERRGRMITARKSKGETEPYFDNIRLTPNGRAAVTHAG
;
A
#
# COMPACT_ATOMS: atom_id res chain seq x y z
N MET A 1 1.90 8.87 13.67
CA MET A 1 2.96 7.96 13.15
C MET A 1 2.45 6.55 13.32
N SER A 2 2.37 5.78 12.24
CA SER A 2 1.85 4.42 12.28
C SER A 2 2.86 3.47 12.90
N ARG A 3 2.38 2.40 13.53
CA ARG A 3 3.25 1.32 14.03
C ARG A 3 3.85 0.58 12.83
N TYR A 4 4.98 -0.07 13.05
CA TYR A 4 5.64 -0.82 11.98
C TYR A 4 4.74 -1.97 11.45
N ASP A 5 3.94 -2.57 12.33
CA ASP A 5 2.99 -3.61 11.96
C ASP A 5 1.89 -3.09 11.02
N ASP A 6 1.43 -1.85 11.22
CA ASP A 6 0.43 -1.21 10.35
C ASP A 6 1.00 -0.97 8.93
N VAL A 7 2.29 -0.64 8.85
CA VAL A 7 3.01 -0.52 7.58
C VAL A 7 3.13 -1.89 6.92
N LEU A 8 3.49 -2.93 7.66
CA LEU A 8 3.55 -4.29 7.11
C LEU A 8 2.18 -4.78 6.63
N ALA A 9 1.10 -4.43 7.32
CA ALA A 9 -0.26 -4.79 6.93
C ALA A 9 -0.62 -4.25 5.55
N VAL A 10 -0.38 -2.95 5.28
CA VAL A 10 -0.65 -2.38 3.95
C VAL A 10 0.24 -3.01 2.88
N LEU A 11 1.51 -3.33 3.18
CA LEU A 11 2.41 -3.99 2.24
C LEU A 11 1.96 -5.43 1.88
N LYS A 12 1.38 -6.17 2.85
CA LYS A 12 0.78 -7.50 2.62
C LYS A 12 -0.37 -7.41 1.63
N VAL A 13 -1.28 -6.45 1.82
CA VAL A 13 -2.41 -6.25 0.92
C VAL A 13 -1.93 -5.87 -0.49
N VAL A 14 -0.97 -4.93 -0.61
CA VAL A 14 -0.40 -4.60 -1.93
C VAL A 14 0.20 -5.85 -2.62
N ARG A 15 0.96 -6.68 -1.89
CA ARG A 15 1.51 -7.94 -2.43
C ARG A 15 0.40 -8.87 -2.92
N ASP A 16 -0.60 -9.09 -2.08
CA ASP A 16 -1.65 -10.06 -2.35
C ASP A 16 -2.45 -9.61 -3.59
N HIS A 17 -2.77 -8.32 -3.70
CA HIS A 17 -3.42 -7.77 -4.89
C HIS A 17 -2.54 -7.73 -6.15
N GLU A 18 -1.22 -7.52 -6.04
CA GLU A 18 -0.28 -7.69 -7.18
C GLU A 18 -0.27 -9.14 -7.70
N SER A 19 -0.57 -10.13 -6.85
CA SER A 19 -0.58 -11.55 -7.20
C SER A 19 -1.94 -12.08 -7.71
N ILE A 20 -3.01 -11.30 -7.54
CA ILE A 20 -4.34 -11.65 -8.04
C ILE A 20 -4.40 -11.40 -9.55
N HIS A 21 -4.72 -12.44 -10.32
CA HIS A 21 -4.92 -12.36 -11.77
C HIS A 21 -6.36 -12.04 -12.17
N ASP A 22 -7.28 -12.04 -11.21
CA ASP A 22 -8.68 -11.67 -11.40
C ASP A 22 -8.82 -10.13 -11.37
N PRO A 23 -9.19 -9.49 -12.49
CA PRO A 23 -9.30 -8.03 -12.56
C PRO A 23 -10.37 -7.44 -11.63
N ASP A 24 -11.36 -8.22 -11.20
CA ASP A 24 -12.42 -7.73 -10.30
C ASP A 24 -11.96 -7.69 -8.82
N LEU A 25 -10.87 -8.38 -8.51
CA LEU A 25 -10.29 -8.47 -7.16
C LEU A 25 -8.89 -7.84 -7.07
N ALA A 26 -8.19 -7.69 -8.19
CA ALA A 26 -6.88 -7.05 -8.24
C ALA A 26 -7.01 -5.52 -8.17
N CYS A 27 -6.19 -4.87 -7.34
CA CYS A 27 -5.96 -3.43 -7.51
C CYS A 27 -4.83 -3.23 -8.53
N ASN A 28 -5.17 -3.04 -9.81
CA ASN A 28 -4.13 -2.87 -10.83
C ASN A 28 -4.44 -1.71 -11.79
N PRO A 29 -3.82 -0.53 -11.61
CA PRO A 29 -2.85 -0.20 -10.55
C PRO A 29 -3.49 -0.08 -9.16
N CYS A 30 -2.77 -0.47 -8.10
CA CYS A 30 -3.22 -0.17 -6.74
C CYS A 30 -3.20 1.33 -6.47
N GLU A 31 -4.23 1.80 -5.80
CA GLU A 31 -4.40 3.17 -5.34
C GLU A 31 -4.95 3.21 -3.90
N THR A 32 -4.82 4.35 -3.22
CA THR A 32 -5.19 4.50 -1.82
C THR A 32 -6.62 4.04 -1.53
N THR A 33 -7.62 4.46 -2.32
CA THR A 33 -9.02 4.12 -2.05
C THR A 33 -9.31 2.62 -2.25
N ALA A 34 -8.71 1.99 -3.27
CA ALA A 34 -8.85 0.55 -3.48
C ALA A 34 -8.24 -0.26 -2.32
N LEU A 35 -7.07 0.15 -1.83
CA LEU A 35 -6.42 -0.49 -0.68
C LEU A 35 -7.20 -0.26 0.61
N ALA A 36 -7.72 0.94 0.83
CA ALA A 36 -8.59 1.25 1.97
C ALA A 36 -9.84 0.36 2.00
N LYS A 37 -10.50 0.19 0.86
CA LYS A 37 -11.63 -0.74 0.72
C LYS A 37 -11.23 -2.19 1.01
N ALA A 38 -10.09 -2.65 0.50
CA ALA A 38 -9.61 -4.02 0.75
C ALA A 38 -9.26 -4.27 2.23
N MET A 39 -8.77 -3.24 2.92
CA MET A 39 -8.42 -3.30 4.35
C MET A 39 -9.62 -3.06 5.28
N GLY A 40 -10.72 -2.51 4.75
CA GLY A 40 -11.86 -2.06 5.57
C GLY A 40 -11.51 -0.85 6.45
N GLU A 41 -10.61 0.01 5.96
CA GLU A 41 -10.06 1.16 6.69
C GLU A 41 -10.38 2.47 5.99
N GLU A 42 -10.16 3.58 6.70
CA GLU A 42 -10.33 4.92 6.14
C GLU A 42 -9.20 5.23 5.13
N PRO A 43 -9.50 5.86 3.98
CA PRO A 43 -8.48 6.21 2.99
C PRO A 43 -7.32 7.04 3.54
N GLN A 44 -7.57 7.90 4.54
CA GLN A 44 -6.51 8.72 5.15
C GLN A 44 -5.55 7.87 5.99
N GLU A 45 -6.05 6.85 6.69
CA GLU A 45 -5.20 5.95 7.49
C GLU A 45 -4.28 5.13 6.57
N VAL A 46 -4.81 4.66 5.44
CA VAL A 46 -4.01 3.97 4.42
C VAL A 46 -3.00 4.90 3.77
N ALA A 47 -3.38 6.14 3.44
CA ALA A 47 -2.45 7.16 2.94
C ALA A 47 -1.29 7.41 3.91
N ASP A 48 -1.58 7.55 5.20
CA ASP A 48 -0.55 7.77 6.23
C ASP A 48 0.41 6.58 6.32
N ARG A 49 -0.10 5.35 6.25
CA ARG A 49 0.72 4.11 6.25
C ARG A 49 1.57 3.99 4.98
N LEU A 50 1.03 4.32 3.81
CA LEU A 50 1.77 4.34 2.54
C LEU A 50 2.88 5.39 2.55
N SER A 51 2.60 6.58 3.10
CA SER A 51 3.59 7.65 3.28
C SER A 51 4.71 7.18 4.23
N ASP A 52 4.36 6.50 5.31
CA ASP A 52 5.35 5.90 6.21
C ASP A 52 6.15 4.77 5.54
N ALA A 53 5.55 3.94 4.69
CA ALA A 53 6.23 2.89 3.91
C ALA A 53 7.20 3.46 2.87
N GLU A 54 6.81 4.55 2.18
CA GLU A 54 7.66 5.27 1.24
C GLU A 54 8.88 5.86 1.96
N ARG A 55 8.65 6.50 3.12
CA ARG A 55 9.69 7.13 3.94
C ARG A 55 10.62 6.12 4.59
N ARG A 56 10.08 5.01 5.09
CA ARG A 56 10.83 3.96 5.80
C ARG A 56 11.44 2.99 4.79
N GLY A 57 12.66 3.27 4.35
CA GLY A 57 13.44 2.32 3.55
C GLY A 57 12.94 2.11 2.11
N ARG A 58 12.07 3.01 1.61
CA ARG A 58 11.51 2.98 0.24
C ARG A 58 10.85 1.64 -0.06
N MET A 59 9.91 1.22 0.77
CA MET A 59 9.24 -0.09 0.63
C MET A 59 8.25 -0.12 -0.54
N ILE A 60 7.76 1.03 -0.97
CA ILE A 60 6.87 1.17 -2.13
C ILE A 60 7.42 2.16 -3.14
N THR A 61 7.01 1.99 -4.40
CA THR A 61 6.94 3.08 -5.37
C THR A 61 5.48 3.45 -5.57
N ALA A 62 5.17 4.74 -5.57
CA ALA A 62 3.84 5.26 -5.85
C ALA A 62 3.96 6.64 -6.51
N ARG A 63 2.92 7.05 -7.24
CA ARG A 63 2.78 8.43 -7.70
C ARG A 63 1.84 9.16 -6.76
N LYS A 64 2.29 10.32 -6.26
CA LYS A 64 1.46 11.23 -5.48
C LYS A 64 0.56 12.04 -6.42
N SER A 65 -0.73 12.09 -6.12
CA SER A 65 -1.69 12.88 -6.88
C SER A 65 -2.68 13.58 -5.95
N LYS A 66 -3.53 14.44 -6.51
CA LYS A 66 -4.65 15.05 -5.77
C LYS A 66 -5.84 14.10 -5.86
N GLY A 67 -6.25 13.56 -4.73
CA GLY A 67 -7.40 12.63 -4.64
C GLY A 67 -8.29 12.98 -3.46
N GLU A 68 -9.04 11.98 -2.98
CA GLU A 68 -9.97 12.13 -1.84
C GLU A 68 -9.25 12.38 -0.51
N THR A 69 -7.95 12.12 -0.46
CA THR A 69 -7.07 12.35 0.69
C THR A 69 -5.80 13.09 0.30
N GLU A 70 -5.09 13.65 1.28
CA GLU A 70 -3.80 14.28 1.05
C GLU A 70 -2.75 13.72 2.02
N PRO A 71 -1.69 13.04 1.54
CA PRO A 71 -1.43 12.70 0.13
C PRO A 71 -2.29 11.53 -0.39
N TYR A 72 -2.77 11.63 -1.63
CA TYR A 72 -3.31 10.47 -2.36
C TYR A 72 -2.21 9.77 -3.15
N PHE A 73 -2.22 8.44 -3.19
CA PHE A 73 -1.25 7.63 -3.91
C PHE A 73 -1.94 6.75 -4.94
N ASP A 74 -1.37 6.71 -6.14
CA ASP A 74 -1.77 5.81 -7.22
C ASP A 74 -0.55 5.08 -7.82
N ASN A 75 -0.81 4.05 -8.63
CA ASN A 75 0.22 3.18 -9.21
C ASN A 75 1.20 2.64 -8.16
N ILE A 76 0.64 2.25 -7.02
CA ILE A 76 1.36 1.72 -5.86
C ILE A 76 1.90 0.34 -6.21
N ARG A 77 3.19 0.12 -5.98
CA ARG A 77 3.88 -1.16 -6.19
C ARG A 77 4.91 -1.40 -5.12
N LEU A 78 5.18 -2.66 -4.80
CA LEU A 78 6.26 -3.02 -3.88
C LEU A 78 7.64 -2.90 -4.54
N THR A 79 8.59 -2.27 -3.84
CA THR A 79 10.02 -2.36 -4.18
C THR A 79 10.59 -3.70 -3.72
N PRO A 80 11.84 -4.05 -4.09
CA PRO A 80 12.52 -5.21 -3.50
C PRO A 80 12.58 -5.16 -1.96
N ASN A 81 12.78 -3.98 -1.36
CA ASN A 81 12.77 -3.80 0.09
C ASN A 81 11.39 -4.08 0.69
N GLY A 82 10.33 -3.55 0.06
CA GLY A 82 8.96 -3.84 0.47
C GLY A 82 8.66 -5.32 0.42
N ARG A 83 8.99 -5.99 -0.70
CA ARG A 83 8.82 -7.46 -0.85
C ARG A 83 9.56 -8.24 0.23
N ALA A 84 10.83 -7.90 0.49
CA ALA A 84 11.61 -8.53 1.55
C ALA A 84 10.98 -8.32 2.93
N ALA A 85 10.50 -7.11 3.24
CA ALA A 85 9.85 -6.81 4.51
C ALA A 85 8.60 -7.67 4.75
N VAL A 86 7.81 -7.92 3.70
CA VAL A 86 6.64 -8.83 3.82
C VAL A 86 7.00 -10.30 3.90
N THR A 87 8.07 -10.74 3.22
CA THR A 87 8.50 -12.15 3.22
C THR A 87 9.19 -12.56 4.52
N HIS A 88 9.97 -11.67 5.14
CA HIS A 88 10.71 -11.98 6.37
C HIS A 88 9.94 -11.74 7.68
N ALA A 89 8.76 -11.11 7.60
CA ALA A 89 7.89 -10.88 8.76
C ALA A 89 6.85 -11.99 8.97
N GLY A 90 7.11 -13.20 8.46
CA GLY A 90 6.27 -14.39 8.53
C GLY A 90 6.84 -15.45 9.44
#